data_AF-A0A916VK57-F1
#
_entry.id   AF-A0A916VK57-F1
#
_cell.length_a   1.000
_cell.length_b   1.000
_cell.length_c   1.000
_cell.angle_alpha   90.00
_cell.angle_beta   90.00
_cell.angle_gamma   90.00
#
_symmetry.space_group_name_H-M   'P 1'
#
loop_
_entity.id
_entity.type
_entity.pdbx_description
1 polymer ?
#
loop_
_entity_poly.entity_id
_entity_poly.type
_entity_poly.pdbx_seq_one_letter_code
_entity_poly.pdbx_strand_id
1 'polypeptide(L)'
;MLLFRLFLVTLLVSVSTYAVIVTLEYGGGWFGIFMGDLIAMNWPGQFNFDFMCVLAVIGLWVAWRHEFTLPGILLGLCGFLGGAFFLTTYLFVISYLVKGDARALLLGPGRYSGQADYSPAGDSQAGDTI
;
A
#
# COMPACT_ATOMS: atom_id res chain seq x y z
N MET A 1 -2.45 11.51 11.70
CA MET A 1 -2.44 11.66 10.23
C MET A 1 -1.35 12.57 9.70
N LEU A 2 -1.13 13.76 10.28
CA LEU A 2 -0.02 14.64 9.85
C LEU A 2 1.34 13.94 9.86
N LEU A 3 1.73 13.34 11.00
CA LEU A 3 3.00 12.61 11.13
C LEU A 3 3.15 11.48 10.10
N PHE A 4 2.08 10.74 9.84
CA PHE A 4 2.06 9.69 8.81
C PHE A 4 2.35 10.28 7.42
N ARG A 5 1.72 11.39 7.05
CA ARG A 5 1.97 12.07 5.77
C ARG A 5 3.42 12.57 5.66
N LEU A 6 3.96 13.16 6.72
CA LEU A 6 5.36 13.60 6.76
C LEU A 6 6.33 12.42 6.59
N PHE A 7 6.03 11.29 7.22
CA PHE A 7 6.79 10.06 7.06
C PHE A 7 6.73 9.54 5.62
N LEU A 8 5.56 9.51 4.99
CA LEU A 8 5.42 9.12 3.58
C LEU A 8 6.21 10.03 2.64
N VAL A 9 6.18 11.35 2.86
CA VAL A 9 6.98 12.30 2.08
C VAL A 9 8.47 12.07 2.29
N THR A 10 8.90 11.80 3.53
CA THR A 10 10.30 11.49 3.83
C THR A 10 10.76 10.24 3.08
N LEU A 11 9.97 9.16 3.10
CA LEU A 11 10.29 7.95 2.35
C LEU A 11 10.32 8.18 0.84
N LEU A 12 9.35 8.94 0.31
CA LEU A 12 9.25 9.26 -1.11
C LEU A 12 10.49 10.05 -1.57
N VAL A 13 10.87 11.10 -0.84
CA VAL A 13 12.07 11.90 -1.15
C VAL A 13 13.33 11.04 -1.06
N SER A 14 13.46 10.23 -0.01
CA SER A 14 14.63 9.35 0.18
C SER A 14 14.77 8.33 -0.95
N VAL A 15 13.71 7.60 -1.30
CA VAL A 15 13.78 6.57 -2.35
C VAL A 15 14.02 7.19 -3.72
N SER A 16 13.39 8.33 -4.03
CA SER A 16 13.61 9.04 -5.29
C SER A 16 15.04 9.57 -5.40
N THR A 17 15.56 10.18 -4.34
CA THR A 17 16.93 10.72 -4.33
C THR A 17 17.95 9.61 -4.51
N TYR A 18 17.80 8.50 -3.76
CA TYR A 18 18.68 7.35 -3.89
C TYR A 18 18.64 6.75 -5.30
N ALA A 19 17.43 6.55 -5.85
CA ALA A 19 17.26 6.03 -7.21
C ALA A 19 17.90 6.91 -8.28
N VAL A 20 17.77 8.24 -8.16
CA VAL A 20 18.41 9.20 -9.08
C VAL A 20 19.93 9.10 -8.99
N ILE A 21 20.51 9.12 -7.79
CA ILE A 21 21.97 9.02 -7.60
C ILE A 21 22.50 7.72 -8.22
N VAL A 22 21.87 6.58 -7.93
CA VAL A 22 22.29 5.27 -8.48
C VAL A 22 22.17 5.25 -10.01
N THR A 23 21.09 5.81 -10.56
CA THR A 23 20.87 5.82 -12.03
C THR A 23 21.87 6.72 -12.74
N LEU A 24 22.25 7.86 -12.13
CA LEU A 24 23.26 8.76 -12.68
C LEU A 24 24.67 8.14 -12.66
N GLU A 25 25.00 7.36 -11.63
CA GLU A 25 26.31 6.73 -11.46
C GLU A 25 26.47 5.46 -12.31
N TYR A 26 25.48 4.57 -12.27
CA TYR A 26 25.57 3.23 -12.87
C TYR A 26 24.77 3.07 -14.17
N GLY A 27 24.04 4.11 -14.58
CA GLY A 27 23.13 4.08 -15.72
C GLY A 27 21.79 3.40 -15.42
N GLY A 28 20.97 3.23 -16.46
CA GLY A 28 19.72 2.47 -16.38
C GLY A 28 19.94 0.95 -16.34
N GLY A 29 18.86 0.18 -16.48
CA GLY A 29 18.95 -1.29 -16.56
C GLY A 29 18.82 -2.03 -15.22
N TRP A 30 18.38 -1.34 -14.17
CA TRP A 30 18.11 -1.91 -12.85
C TRP A 30 17.27 -3.20 -12.90
N PHE A 31 16.29 -3.27 -13.80
CA PHE A 31 15.43 -4.45 -13.95
C PHE A 31 16.22 -5.70 -14.38
N GLY A 32 17.19 -5.54 -15.29
CA GLY A 32 18.06 -6.63 -15.72
C GLY A 32 18.99 -7.10 -14.62
N ILE A 33 19.56 -6.17 -13.84
CA ILE A 33 20.39 -6.48 -12.67
C ILE A 33 19.57 -7.25 -11.63
N PHE A 34 18.38 -6.73 -11.30
CA PHE A 34 17.47 -7.33 -10.33
C PHE A 34 17.09 -8.77 -10.68
N MET A 35 16.72 -9.02 -11.94
CA MET A 35 16.38 -10.36 -12.42
C MET A 35 17.60 -11.26 -12.56
N GLY A 36 18.77 -10.70 -12.94
CA GLY A 36 20.02 -11.43 -13.00
C GLY A 36 20.43 -12.00 -11.65
N ASP A 37 20.36 -11.18 -10.59
CA ASP A 37 20.61 -11.61 -9.22
C ASP A 37 19.64 -12.69 -8.76
N LEU A 38 18.35 -12.57 -9.13
CA LEU A 38 17.33 -13.57 -8.80
C LEU A 38 17.64 -14.93 -9.41
N ILE A 39 18.05 -14.96 -10.69
CA ILE A 39 18.45 -16.19 -11.40
C ILE A 39 19.74 -16.76 -10.80
N ALA A 40 20.68 -15.90 -10.39
CA ALA A 40 21.95 -16.32 -9.81
C ALA A 40 21.81 -16.99 -8.42
N MET A 41 20.65 -16.86 -7.76
CA MET A 41 20.35 -17.46 -6.45
C MET A 41 21.43 -17.20 -5.38
N ASN A 42 21.99 -16.00 -5.37
CA ASN A 42 22.97 -15.54 -4.39
C ASN A 42 22.29 -14.69 -3.29
N TRP A 43 23.07 -14.09 -2.39
CA TRP A 43 22.54 -13.21 -1.33
C TRP A 43 21.69 -12.04 -1.88
N PRO A 44 22.14 -11.26 -2.87
CA PRO A 44 21.29 -10.28 -3.56
C PRO A 44 20.00 -10.89 -4.15
N GLY A 45 20.09 -12.06 -4.77
CA GLY A 45 18.94 -12.77 -5.33
C GLY A 45 17.90 -13.16 -4.28
N GLN A 46 18.34 -13.64 -3.10
CA GLN A 46 17.45 -13.94 -1.99
C GLN A 46 16.73 -12.68 -1.48
N PHE A 47 17.43 -11.55 -1.35
CA PHE A 47 16.82 -10.27 -0.99
C PHE A 47 15.82 -9.79 -2.04
N ASN A 48 16.19 -9.88 -3.33
CA ASN A 48 15.31 -9.49 -4.44
C ASN A 48 14.03 -10.35 -4.45
N PHE A 49 14.14 -11.65 -4.20
CA PHE A 49 12.98 -12.53 -4.11
C PHE A 49 12.06 -12.17 -2.94
N ASP A 50 12.61 -11.96 -1.74
CA ASP A 50 11.84 -11.51 -0.57
C ASP A 50 11.13 -10.18 -0.85
N PHE A 51 11.85 -9.23 -1.46
CA PHE A 51 11.28 -7.96 -1.88
C PHE A 51 10.15 -8.14 -2.90
N MET A 52 10.30 -9.01 -3.92
CA MET A 52 9.22 -9.33 -4.87
C MET A 52 7.98 -9.90 -4.18
N CYS A 53 8.14 -10.73 -3.15
CA CYS A 53 7.01 -11.24 -2.37
C CYS A 53 6.25 -10.10 -1.68
N VAL A 54 6.98 -9.14 -1.08
CA VAL A 54 6.36 -7.94 -0.48
C VAL A 54 5.67 -7.09 -1.55
N LEU A 55 6.29 -6.90 -2.72
CA LEU A 55 5.68 -6.18 -3.85
C LEU A 55 4.38 -6.87 -4.32
N ALA A 56 4.36 -8.20 -4.37
CA ALA A 56 3.17 -8.98 -4.74
C ALA A 56 2.04 -8.75 -3.73
N VAL A 57 2.35 -8.75 -2.43
CA VAL A 57 1.39 -8.44 -1.36
C VAL A 57 0.87 -7.01 -1.50
N ILE A 58 1.73 -6.03 -1.82
CA ILE A 58 1.32 -4.64 -2.05
C ILE A 58 0.37 -4.54 -3.23
N GLY A 59 0.73 -5.11 -4.39
CA GLY A 59 -0.09 -5.08 -5.59
C GLY A 59 -1.46 -5.76 -5.37
N LEU A 60 -1.44 -6.92 -4.71
CA LEU A 60 -2.66 -7.64 -4.34
C LEU A 60 -3.54 -6.83 -3.38
N TRP A 61 -2.94 -6.21 -2.36
CA TRP A 61 -3.67 -5.36 -1.41
C TRP A 61 -4.30 -4.14 -2.11
N VAL A 62 -3.59 -3.48 -3.03
CA VAL A 62 -4.15 -2.35 -3.79
C VAL A 62 -5.30 -2.81 -4.67
N ALA A 63 -5.15 -3.93 -5.40
CA ALA A 63 -6.22 -4.48 -6.22
C ALA A 63 -7.44 -4.87 -5.37
N TRP A 64 -7.21 -5.56 -4.24
CA TRP A 64 -8.25 -5.93 -3.28
C TRP A 64 -8.97 -4.72 -2.70
N ARG A 65 -8.23 -3.67 -2.31
CA ARG A 65 -8.77 -2.40 -1.78
C ARG A 65 -9.72 -1.72 -2.77
N HIS A 66 -9.49 -1.91 -4.07
CA HIS A 66 -10.33 -1.43 -5.17
C HIS A 66 -11.24 -2.52 -5.76
N GLU A 67 -11.54 -3.55 -4.96
CA GLU A 67 -12.52 -4.61 -5.29
C GLU A 67 -12.21 -5.39 -6.56
N PHE A 68 -10.92 -5.47 -6.93
CA PHE A 68 -10.47 -6.09 -8.18
C PHE A 68 -11.15 -5.53 -9.43
N THR A 69 -11.64 -4.28 -9.37
CA THR A 69 -12.08 -3.55 -10.56
C THR A 69 -10.91 -3.38 -11.53
N LEU A 70 -11.19 -3.19 -12.82
CA LEU A 70 -10.14 -3.00 -13.82
C LEU A 70 -9.15 -1.87 -13.44
N PRO A 71 -9.60 -0.67 -13.00
CA PRO A 71 -8.67 0.35 -12.49
C PRO A 71 -7.90 -0.10 -11.24
N GLY A 72 -8.53 -0.87 -10.35
CA GLY A 72 -7.90 -1.44 -9.17
C GLY A 72 -6.77 -2.42 -9.51
N ILE A 73 -6.97 -3.28 -10.49
CA ILE A 73 -5.95 -4.22 -10.98
C ILE A 73 -4.79 -3.44 -11.61
N LEU A 74 -5.06 -2.44 -12.44
CA LEU A 74 -4.02 -1.60 -13.04
C LEU A 74 -3.21 -0.87 -11.96
N LEU A 75 -3.87 -0.31 -10.94
CA LEU A 75 -3.20 0.28 -9.78
C LEU A 75 -2.39 -0.76 -8.98
N GLY A 76 -2.90 -1.98 -8.85
CA GLY A 76 -2.18 -3.09 -8.23
C GLY A 76 -0.91 -3.46 -8.97
N LEU A 77 -0.95 -3.49 -10.30
CA LEU A 77 0.23 -3.69 -11.14
C LEU A 77 1.23 -2.53 -10.99
N CYS A 78 0.75 -1.29 -10.91
CA CYS A 78 1.61 -0.14 -10.57
C CYS A 78 2.24 -0.28 -9.17
N GLY A 79 1.52 -0.85 -8.20
CA GLY A 79 2.05 -1.16 -6.87
C GLY A 79 3.13 -2.22 -6.88
N PHE A 80 2.92 -3.30 -7.65
CA PHE A 80 3.91 -4.35 -7.84
C PHE A 80 5.19 -3.82 -8.52
N LEU A 81 5.06 -3.05 -9.60
CA LEU A 81 6.21 -2.57 -10.37
C LEU A 81 6.88 -1.34 -9.75
N GLY A 82 6.12 -0.47 -9.11
CA GLY A 82 6.60 0.81 -8.57
C GLY A 82 7.04 0.75 -7.11
N GLY A 83 6.75 -0.34 -6.41
CA GLY A 83 7.20 -0.59 -5.04
C GLY A 83 6.99 0.57 -4.08
N ALA A 84 8.02 0.89 -3.28
CA ALA A 84 7.96 1.92 -2.26
C ALA A 84 7.62 3.32 -2.83
N PHE A 85 8.12 3.65 -4.02
CA PHE A 85 7.82 4.94 -4.67
C PHE A 85 6.32 5.07 -4.96
N PHE A 86 5.72 4.03 -5.57
CA PHE A 86 4.29 4.01 -5.82
C PHE A 86 3.49 4.01 -4.52
N LEU A 87 3.82 3.10 -3.59
CA LEU A 87 3.03 2.89 -2.38
C LEU A 87 3.00 4.16 -1.51
N THR A 88 4.13 4.84 -1.34
CA THR A 88 4.21 6.07 -0.55
C THR A 88 3.40 7.20 -1.18
N THR A 89 3.52 7.38 -2.50
CA THR A 89 2.72 8.35 -3.26
C THR A 89 1.23 8.04 -3.17
N TYR A 90 0.86 6.78 -3.39
CA TYR A 90 -0.52 6.30 -3.36
C TYR A 90 -1.17 6.52 -1.99
N LEU A 91 -0.51 6.08 -0.91
CA LEU A 91 -1.00 6.28 0.46
C LEU A 91 -1.09 7.75 0.83
N PHE A 92 -0.14 8.58 0.36
CA PHE A 92 -0.16 10.01 0.62
C PHE A 92 -1.40 10.66 0.00
N VAL A 93 -1.65 10.41 -1.29
CA VAL A 93 -2.84 10.92 -2.01
C VAL A 93 -4.12 10.41 -1.37
N ILE A 94 -4.24 9.10 -1.14
CA ILE A 94 -5.44 8.49 -0.53
C ILE A 94 -5.70 9.09 0.85
N SER A 95 -4.67 9.38 1.65
CA SER A 95 -4.84 9.98 2.97
C SER A 95 -5.57 11.33 2.96
N TYR A 96 -5.50 12.09 1.87
CA TYR A 96 -6.26 13.32 1.69
C TYR A 96 -7.68 13.03 1.19
N LEU A 97 -7.82 12.11 0.24
CA LEU A 97 -9.13 11.73 -0.32
C LEU A 97 -10.07 11.17 0.75
N VAL A 98 -9.55 10.37 1.69
CA VAL A 98 -10.34 9.84 2.82
C VAL A 98 -10.34 10.76 4.03
N LYS A 99 -9.89 12.02 3.90
CA LYS A 99 -9.86 13.03 4.96
C LYS A 99 -9.17 12.57 6.26
N GLY A 100 -8.20 11.66 6.14
CA GLY A 100 -7.46 11.11 7.27
C GLY A 100 -8.14 9.95 8.02
N ASP A 101 -9.24 9.38 7.51
CA ASP A 101 -9.82 8.17 8.09
C ASP A 101 -8.91 6.96 7.83
N ALA A 102 -8.35 6.39 8.90
CA ALA A 102 -7.43 5.25 8.83
C ALA A 102 -8.08 3.97 8.28
N ARG A 103 -9.36 3.74 8.60
CA ARG A 103 -10.09 2.55 8.15
C ARG A 103 -10.35 2.65 6.66
N ALA A 104 -10.84 3.79 6.18
CA ALA A 104 -11.05 4.02 4.76
C ALA A 104 -9.74 4.02 3.96
N LEU A 105 -8.64 4.48 4.57
CA LEU A 105 -7.30 4.42 3.99
C LEU A 105 -6.85 2.97 3.75
N LEU A 106 -7.02 2.09 4.74
CA LEU A 106 -6.55 0.71 4.68
C LEU A 106 -7.50 -0.25 3.93
N LEU A 107 -8.81 -0.11 4.14
CA LEU A 107 -9.82 -1.07 3.66
C LEU A 107 -10.39 -0.73 2.28
N GLY A 108 -10.38 0.55 1.91
CA GLY A 108 -11.00 1.03 0.67
C GLY A 108 -12.50 1.35 0.79
N PRO A 109 -13.08 1.97 -0.25
CA PRO A 109 -14.39 2.62 -0.17
C PRO A 109 -15.56 1.66 0.08
N GLY A 110 -15.70 0.57 -0.69
CA GLY A 110 -16.86 -0.32 -0.56
C GLY A 110 -16.85 -1.22 0.68
N ARG A 111 -15.79 -1.18 1.48
CA ARG A 111 -15.67 -1.95 2.74
C ARG A 111 -15.69 -1.09 4.00
N TYR A 112 -15.51 0.22 3.86
CA TYR A 112 -15.62 1.17 4.98
C TYR A 112 -17.07 1.41 5.42
N SER A 113 -18.02 1.39 4.48
CA SER A 113 -19.45 1.61 4.76
C SER A 113 -20.14 0.43 5.47
N GLY A 114 -19.49 -0.73 5.57
CA GLY A 114 -20.09 -1.97 6.11
C GLY A 114 -20.15 -2.08 7.64
N GLN A 115 -19.77 -1.04 8.40
CA GLN A 115 -19.71 -1.11 9.87
C GLN A 115 -20.23 0.14 10.58
N ALA A 116 -21.20 0.82 9.98
CA ALA A 116 -21.99 1.88 10.63
C ALA A 116 -23.34 1.40 11.19
N ASP A 117 -23.75 0.15 10.92
CA ASP A 117 -25.10 -0.36 11.25
C ASP A 117 -25.20 -1.25 12.51
N TYR A 118 -24.13 -1.43 13.30
CA TYR A 118 -24.28 -2.08 14.61
C TYR A 118 -24.56 -1.03 15.69
N SER A 119 -25.85 -0.75 15.91
CA SER A 119 -26.36 -0.06 17.10
C SER A 119 -26.88 -1.11 18.09
N PRO A 120 -26.18 -1.39 19.22
CA PRO A 120 -26.77 -2.16 20.30
C PRO A 120 -27.70 -1.21 21.07
N ALA A 121 -28.93 -1.05 20.60
CA ALA A 121 -29.98 -0.36 21.34
C ALA A 121 -31.25 -1.21 21.31
N GLY A 122 -31.60 -1.75 22.47
CA GLY A 122 -32.98 -2.17 22.73
C GLY A 122 -33.16 -3.50 23.45
N ASP A 123 -32.55 -3.69 24.63
CA ASP A 123 -33.18 -4.52 25.67
C ASP A 123 -33.31 -3.69 26.95
N SER A 124 -34.31 -2.79 26.92
CA SER A 124 -34.94 -2.26 28.12
C SER A 124 -36.40 -2.71 28.10
N GLN A 125 -36.68 -3.87 28.68
CA GLN A 125 -38.03 -4.28 29.05
C GLN A 125 -38.02 -4.91 30.44
N ALA A 126 -38.79 -4.26 31.32
CA ALA A 126 -39.52 -4.84 32.45
C ALA A 126 -38.69 -5.30 33.68
N GLY A 127 -38.17 -4.33 34.43
CA GLY A 127 -38.17 -4.43 35.89
C GLY A 127 -39.25 -3.49 36.41
N ASP A 128 -40.47 -4.00 36.64
CA ASP A 128 -41.48 -3.43 37.55
C ASP A 128 -42.70 -4.34 37.59
N THR A 129 -42.70 -5.31 38.53
CA THR A 129 -43.88 -5.79 39.27
C THR A 129 -43.40 -6.66 40.43
N ILE A 130 -43.46 -6.13 41.65
CA ILE A 130 -43.73 -6.88 42.90
C ILE A 130 -44.87 -6.14 43.60
#